data_AF-X1RRZ8-F1
#
_entry.id   AF-X1RRZ8-F1
#
_cell.length_a   1.000
_cell.length_b   1.000
_cell.length_c   1.000
_cell.angle_alpha   90.00
_cell.angle_beta   90.00
_cell.angle_gamma   90.00
#
_symmetry.space_group_name_H-M   'P 1'
#
loop_
_entity.id
_entity.type
_entity.pdbx_description
1 polymer ?
#
loop_
_entity_poly.entity_id
_entity_poly.type
_entity_poly.pdbx_seq_one_letter_code
_entity_poly.pdbx_strand_id
1 'polypeptide(L)'
;MGTAHGNTLENLMMNPTLADLIGGIQSVTLGDEEAKRRGTQKSILERMSPPTFNIVVEIQDWDKVAIHPDVGEAVDAILRGQPVATETRWLDEAGEVRIEKEELVTATKKATKGKPLAKEN
;
A
#
# COMPACT_ATOMS: atom_id res chain seq x y z
N MET A 1 19.92 7.25 12.55
CA MET A 1 20.25 6.86 11.16
C MET A 1 19.07 6.06 10.65
N GLY A 2 18.12 6.70 9.97
CA GLY A 2 16.90 6.05 9.48
C GLY A 2 16.95 5.95 7.96
N THR A 3 17.03 4.74 7.44
CA THR A 3 16.82 4.46 6.01
C THR A 3 15.33 4.19 5.82
N ALA A 4 14.60 5.15 5.26
CA ALA A 4 13.25 4.91 4.75
C ALA A 4 13.40 4.10 3.46
N HIS A 5 13.25 2.78 3.54
CA HIS A 5 13.16 1.93 2.37
C HIS A 5 11.73 2.03 1.87
N GLY A 6 11.47 2.89 0.88
CA GLY A 6 10.13 3.27 0.46
C GLY A 6 9.83 2.84 -0.97
N ASN A 7 9.39 1.59 -1.14
CA ASN A 7 8.91 1.13 -2.45
C ASN A 7 7.39 0.86 -2.47
N THR A 8 6.70 1.08 -1.34
CA THR A 8 5.26 0.79 -1.16
C THR A 8 4.62 1.73 -0.14
N LEU A 9 3.30 1.92 -0.20
CA LEU A 9 2.46 2.74 0.67
C LEU A 9 2.64 2.39 2.16
N GLU A 10 2.84 1.11 2.46
CA GLU A 10 3.13 0.61 3.81
C GLU A 10 4.38 1.25 4.43
N ASN A 11 5.39 1.59 3.61
CA ASN A 11 6.59 2.22 4.11
C ASN A 11 6.36 3.67 4.56
N LEU A 12 5.41 4.37 3.92
CA LEU A 12 4.97 5.70 4.38
C LEU A 12 4.30 5.57 5.75
N MET A 13 3.52 4.51 5.97
CA MET A 13 2.84 4.24 7.24
C MET A 13 3.81 3.99 8.39
N MET A 14 4.95 3.34 8.11
CA MET A 14 5.98 3.01 9.11
C MET A 14 6.91 4.19 9.44
N ASN A 15 6.84 5.28 8.68
CA ASN A 15 7.67 6.46 8.89
C ASN A 15 6.84 7.60 9.48
N PRO A 16 7.01 7.98 10.75
CA PRO A 16 6.21 9.03 11.39
C PRO A 16 6.21 10.37 10.65
N THR A 17 7.32 10.74 10.00
CA THR A 17 7.41 12.01 9.26
C THR A 17 6.68 11.96 7.92
N LEU A 18 6.69 10.80 7.24
CA LEU A 18 6.03 10.64 5.94
C LEU A 18 4.56 10.21 6.09
N ALA A 19 4.19 9.63 7.23
CA ALA A 19 2.82 9.23 7.54
C ALA A 19 1.86 10.42 7.47
N ASP A 20 2.31 11.63 7.81
CA ASP A 20 1.51 12.85 7.70
C ASP A 20 1.01 13.11 6.27
N LEU A 21 1.77 12.71 5.25
CA LEU A 21 1.36 12.87 3.83
C LEU A 21 0.16 12.00 3.48
N ILE A 22 0.01 10.86 4.17
CA ILE A 22 -1.11 9.91 3.99
C ILE A 22 -2.19 10.07 5.06
N GLY A 23 -2.20 11.20 5.79
CA GLY A 23 -3.22 11.55 6.78
C GLY A 23 -2.84 11.25 8.23
N GLY A 24 -1.59 10.88 8.48
CA GLY A 24 -1.03 10.55 9.79
C GLY A 24 -1.62 9.27 10.38
N ILE A 25 -0.85 8.50 11.12
CA ILE A 25 -1.34 7.28 11.78
C ILE A 25 -1.13 7.41 13.28
N GLN A 26 -2.18 7.11 14.05
CA GLN A 26 -2.14 7.15 15.50
C GLN A 26 -2.78 5.91 16.11
N SER A 27 -2.44 5.64 17.38
CA SER A 27 -3.13 4.64 18.18
C SER A 27 -4.34 5.26 18.89
N VAL A 28 -5.53 4.69 18.69
CA VAL A 28 -6.78 5.09 19.34
C VAL A 28 -7.26 3.99 20.27
N THR A 29 -7.74 4.38 21.45
CA THR A 29 -8.38 3.44 22.39
C THR A 29 -9.90 3.51 22.23
N LEU A 30 -10.48 2.40 21.78
CA LEU A 30 -11.92 2.18 21.70
C LEU A 30 -12.48 1.72 23.06
N GLY A 31 -13.71 2.13 23.34
CA GLY A 31 -14.49 1.55 24.44
C GLY A 31 -14.85 0.08 24.16
N ASP A 32 -15.16 -0.67 25.21
CA ASP A 32 -15.39 -2.13 25.16
C ASP A 32 -16.49 -2.53 24.17
N GLU A 33 -17.58 -1.76 24.12
CA GLU A 33 -18.69 -2.02 23.20
C GLU A 33 -18.28 -1.80 21.73
N GLU A 34 -17.54 -0.73 21.43
CA GLU A 34 -17.11 -0.41 20.07
C GLU A 34 -16.02 -1.38 19.59
N ALA A 35 -15.08 -1.75 20.46
CA ALA A 35 -14.08 -2.78 20.17
C ALA A 35 -14.74 -4.12 19.84
N LYS A 36 -15.75 -4.52 20.63
CA LYS A 36 -16.51 -5.75 20.40
C LYS A 36 -17.32 -5.70 19.11
N ARG A 37 -17.95 -4.56 18.82
CA ARG A 37 -18.73 -4.35 17.59
C ARG A 37 -17.85 -4.46 16.34
N ARG A 38 -16.62 -3.93 16.39
CA ARG A 38 -15.65 -4.00 15.28
C ARG A 38 -14.86 -5.31 15.23
N GLY A 39 -14.94 -6.14 16.29
CA GLY A 39 -14.15 -7.37 16.40
C GLY A 39 -12.65 -7.10 16.56
N THR A 40 -12.27 -5.94 17.09
CA THR A 40 -10.87 -5.52 17.24
C THR A 40 -10.45 -5.47 18.71
N GLN A 41 -9.15 -5.27 18.94
CA GLN A 41 -8.64 -4.93 20.26
C GLN A 41 -9.14 -3.54 20.70
N LYS A 42 -9.02 -3.26 22.00
CA LYS A 42 -9.34 -1.93 22.54
C LYS A 42 -8.39 -0.86 22.04
N SER A 43 -7.20 -1.20 21.58
CA SER A 43 -6.26 -0.26 20.95
C SER A 43 -6.11 -0.64 19.48
N ILE A 44 -6.32 0.32 18.59
CA ILE A 44 -6.17 0.14 17.14
C ILE A 44 -5.39 1.29 16.52
N LEU A 45 -4.82 1.06 15.34
CA LEU A 45 -4.25 2.12 14.52
C LEU A 45 -5.33 2.71 13.62
N GLU A 46 -5.43 4.04 13.59
CA GLU A 46 -6.33 4.78 12.71
C GLU A 46 -5.64 6.01 12.13
N ARG A 47 -6.17 6.47 11.00
CA ARG A 47 -5.72 7.69 10.35
C ARG A 47 -6.23 8.93 11.07
N MET A 48 -5.38 9.95 11.25
CA MET A 48 -5.70 11.15 12.03
C MET A 48 -6.53 12.18 11.26
N SER A 49 -6.26 12.29 9.96
CA SER A 49 -6.80 13.34 9.10
C SER A 49 -6.95 12.85 7.66
N PRO A 50 -7.69 13.55 6.79
CA PRO A 50 -7.64 13.32 5.35
C PRO A 50 -6.19 13.29 4.84
N PRO A 51 -5.83 12.39 3.91
CA PRO A 51 -4.50 12.40 3.32
C PRO A 51 -4.25 13.71 2.58
N THR A 52 -2.99 14.14 2.53
CA THR A 52 -2.61 15.38 1.82
C THR A 52 -2.84 15.22 0.32
N PHE A 53 -2.64 14.01 -0.21
CA PHE A 53 -2.86 13.66 -1.60
C PHE A 53 -3.95 12.60 -1.73
N ASN A 54 -4.84 12.78 -2.71
CA ASN A 54 -5.89 11.79 -3.00
C ASN A 54 -5.35 10.54 -3.70
N ILE A 55 -4.28 10.68 -4.48
CA ILE A 55 -3.69 9.62 -5.31
C ILE A 55 -2.21 9.45 -4.95
N VAL A 56 -1.75 8.21 -4.84
CA VAL A 56 -0.32 7.86 -4.74
C VAL A 56 0.05 6.97 -5.92
N VAL A 57 1.22 7.23 -6.50
CA VAL A 57 1.82 6.40 -7.55
C VAL A 57 3.13 5.84 -7.02
N GLU A 58 3.20 4.51 -6.99
CA GLU A 58 4.38 3.75 -6.62
C GLU A 58 5.11 3.34 -7.90
N ILE A 59 6.40 3.68 -7.97
CA ILE A 59 7.25 3.22 -9.07
C ILE A 59 7.73 1.82 -8.72
N GLN A 60 7.28 0.81 -9.46
CA GLN A 60 7.67 -0.59 -9.24
C GLN A 60 8.93 -0.95 -10.02
N ASP A 61 9.00 -0.50 -11.28
CA ASP A 61 10.14 -0.65 -12.19
C ASP A 61 10.20 0.58 -13.12
N TRP A 62 11.23 0.65 -13.96
CA TRP A 62 11.47 1.77 -14.89
C TRP A 62 10.27 2.06 -15.81
N ASP A 63 9.57 1.01 -16.22
CA ASP A 63 8.45 1.03 -17.14
C ASP A 63 7.12 0.62 -16.49
N LYS A 64 7.07 0.43 -15.17
CA LYS A 64 5.91 -0.08 -14.44
C LYS A 64 5.62 0.69 -13.16
N VAL A 65 4.37 1.07 -12.98
CA VAL A 65 3.88 1.80 -11.81
C VAL A 65 2.60 1.18 -11.25
N ALA A 66 2.42 1.27 -9.94
CA ALA A 66 1.18 0.96 -9.24
C ALA A 66 0.52 2.26 -8.76
N ILE A 67 -0.79 2.36 -8.90
CA ILE A 67 -1.57 3.57 -8.64
C ILE A 67 -2.63 3.24 -7.59
N HIS A 68 -2.62 4.00 -6.51
CA HIS A 68 -3.66 4.03 -5.48
C HIS A 68 -4.55 5.25 -5.74
N PRO A 69 -5.73 5.08 -6.37
CA PRO A 69 -6.58 6.21 -6.76
C PRO A 69 -7.28 6.89 -5.58
N ASP A 70 -7.43 6.19 -4.46
CA ASP A 70 -7.87 6.74 -3.18
C ASP A 70 -6.90 6.29 -2.08
N VAL A 71 -6.04 7.21 -1.65
CA VAL A 71 -5.06 6.97 -0.58
C VAL A 71 -5.75 6.72 0.75
N GLY A 72 -6.86 7.41 1.03
CA GLY A 72 -7.56 7.26 2.31
C GLY A 72 -8.13 5.86 2.43
N GLU A 73 -8.83 5.40 1.40
CA GLU A 73 -9.34 4.03 1.33
C GLU A 73 -8.21 3.00 1.39
N ALA A 74 -7.13 3.20 0.62
CA ALA A 74 -6.00 2.29 0.61
C ALA A 74 -5.35 2.16 2.01
N VAL A 75 -5.09 3.28 2.69
CA VAL A 75 -4.51 3.29 4.04
C VAL A 75 -5.46 2.64 5.04
N ASP A 76 -6.73 2.99 5.02
CA ASP A 76 -7.72 2.45 5.95
C ASP A 76 -7.92 0.93 5.74
N ALA A 77 -7.87 0.46 4.50
CA ALA A 77 -7.89 -0.96 4.15
C ALA A 77 -6.64 -1.69 4.68
N ILE A 78 -5.44 -1.14 4.47
CA ILE A 78 -4.18 -1.72 4.98
C ILE A 78 -4.21 -1.82 6.51
N LEU A 79 -4.65 -0.76 7.21
CA LEU A 79 -4.76 -0.75 8.67
C LEU A 79 -5.73 -1.82 9.20
N ARG A 80 -6.73 -2.21 8.39
CA ARG A 80 -7.71 -3.26 8.70
C ARG A 80 -7.30 -4.64 8.20
N GLY A 81 -6.14 -4.78 7.54
CA GLY A 81 -5.72 -6.01 6.87
C GLY A 81 -6.63 -6.42 5.71
N GLN A 82 -7.36 -5.47 5.14
CA GLN A 82 -8.24 -5.67 4.00
C GLN A 82 -7.44 -5.54 2.70
N PRO A 83 -7.86 -6.24 1.64
CA PRO A 83 -7.23 -6.07 0.34
C PRO A 83 -7.44 -4.66 -0.21
N VAL A 84 -6.48 -4.17 -0.98
CA VAL A 84 -6.51 -2.82 -1.58
C VAL A 84 -6.72 -2.95 -3.08
N ALA A 85 -7.53 -2.06 -3.65
CA ALA A 85 -7.63 -1.91 -5.10
C ALA A 85 -6.45 -1.08 -5.62
N THR A 86 -5.71 -1.64 -6.59
CA THR A 86 -4.54 -0.97 -7.16
C THR A 86 -4.59 -1.09 -8.68
N GLU A 87 -4.34 0.02 -9.35
CA GLU A 87 -4.23 0.06 -10.81
C GLU A 87 -2.75 0.01 -11.19
N THR A 88 -2.34 -1.03 -11.89
CA THR A 88 -0.98 -1.17 -12.40
C THR A 88 -0.93 -0.70 -13.85
N ARG A 89 0.03 0.15 -14.18
CA ARG A 89 0.30 0.57 -15.54
C ARG A 89 1.72 0.24 -15.93
N TRP A 90 1.93 -0.23 -17.15
CA TRP A 90 3.26 -0.45 -17.69
C TRP A 90 3.36 -0.12 -19.17
N LEU A 91 4.58 0.15 -19.64
CA LEU A 91 4.88 0.24 -21.07
C LEU A 91 5.20 -1.15 -21.62
N ASP A 92 4.64 -1.49 -22.77
CA ASP A 92 5.03 -2.70 -23.50
C ASP A 92 6.22 -2.45 -24.44
N GLU A 93 6.66 -3.50 -25.13
CA GLU A 93 7.79 -3.45 -26.06
C GLU A 93 7.57 -2.50 -27.25
N ALA A 94 6.31 -2.17 -27.56
CA ALA A 94 5.95 -1.21 -28.60
C ALA A 94 5.87 0.24 -28.06
N GLY A 95 6.06 0.44 -26.75
CA GLY A 95 5.92 1.72 -26.07
C GLY A 95 4.47 2.11 -25.80
N GLU A 96 3.53 1.18 -25.89
CA GLU A 96 2.12 1.42 -25.56
C GLU A 96 1.88 1.22 -24.06
N VAL A 97 1.05 2.09 -23.48
CA VAL A 97 0.65 1.97 -22.07
C VAL A 97 -0.42 0.88 -21.92
N ARG A 98 -0.10 -0.16 -21.15
CA ARG A 98 -1.03 -1.19 -20.69
C ARG A 98 -1.52 -0.84 -19.29
N ILE A 99 -2.79 -1.12 -19.03
CA ILE A 99 -3.45 -0.86 -17.75
C ILE A 99 -4.08 -2.15 -17.28
N GLU A 100 -3.75 -2.56 -16.06
CA GLU A 100 -4.40 -3.65 -15.34
C GLU A 100 -4.98 -3.12 -14.04
N LYS A 101 -6.28 -3.33 -13.85
CA LYS A 101 -6.92 -3.08 -12.57
C LYS A 101 -6.89 -4.38 -11.79
N GLU A 102 -5.94 -4.52 -10.87
CA GLU A 102 -5.98 -5.64 -9.92
C GLU A 102 -7.05 -5.30 -8.87
N GLU A 103 -8.13 -6.08 -8.88
CA GLU A 103 -9.10 -6.04 -7.80
C GLU A 103 -8.46 -6.63 -6.53
N LEU A 104 -8.65 -5.90 -5.42
CA LEU A 104 -8.50 -6.35 -4.04
C LEU A 104 -7.42 -7.43 -3.85
N VAL A 105 -6.16 -7.03 -3.98
CA VAL A 105 -5.02 -7.88 -3.58
C VAL A 105 -4.72 -7.68 -2.10
N THR A 106 -4.55 -8.76 -1.35
CA THR A 106 -3.87 -8.69 -0.06
C THR A 106 -2.40 -8.35 -0.34
N ALA A 107 -1.92 -7.24 0.23
CA ALA A 107 -0.55 -6.77 0.06
C ALA A 107 0.46 -7.75 0.71
N THR A 108 0.70 -8.88 0.07
CA THR A 108 1.82 -9.80 0.33
C THR A 108 2.21 -10.51 -0.96
N LYS A 109 2.73 -9.78 -1.96
CA LYS A 109 3.54 -10.42 -3.02
C LYS A 109 5.02 -10.13 -2.80
N LYS A 110 5.65 -11.14 -2.19
CA LYS A 110 7.08 -11.46 -2.27
C LYS A 110 7.66 -11.16 -3.65
N ALA A 111 8.90 -10.67 -3.63
CA ALA A 111 9.83 -10.66 -4.75
C ALA A 111 9.64 -11.87 -5.68
N THR A 112 9.35 -11.58 -6.94
CA THR A 112 9.43 -12.54 -8.04
C THR A 112 10.86 -13.07 -8.10
N LYS A 113 11.03 -14.32 -7.66
CA LYS A 113 12.24 -15.11 -7.89
C LYS A 113 12.57 -15.06 -9.37
N GLY A 114 13.75 -14.55 -9.71
CA GLY A 114 14.36 -14.76 -11.02
C GLY A 114 14.41 -16.25 -11.35
N LYS A 115 13.98 -16.60 -12.57
CA LYS A 115 14.27 -17.89 -13.20
C LYS A 115 15.78 -18.13 -13.14
N PRO A 116 16.28 -19.25 -12.58
CA PRO A 116 17.55 -19.78 -13.02
C PRO A 116 17.28 -20.49 -14.35
N LEU A 117 17.76 -19.91 -15.45
CA LEU A 117 17.88 -20.61 -16.71
C LEU A 117 18.99 -21.66 -16.53
N ALA A 118 18.61 -22.93 -16.44
CA ALA A 118 19.54 -24.04 -16.37
C ALA A 118 19.46 -24.88 -17.65
N LYS A 119 20.66 -25.22 -18.16
CA LYS A 119 21.04 -26.07 -19.31
C LYS A 119 21.11 -25.28 -20.64
N GLU A 120 22.23 -25.32 -21.37
CA GLU A 120 22.95 -26.52 -21.83
C GLU A 120 24.40 -26.21 -22.26
N ASN A 121 25.36 -27.02 -21.79
CA ASN A 121 26.52 -27.63 -22.48
C ASN A 121 27.57 -28.11 -21.48
#